data_AF-A0A314UF81-F1
#
_entry.id   AF-A0A314UF81-F1
#
_cell.length_a   1.000
_cell.length_b   1.000
_cell.length_c   1.000
_cell.angle_alpha   90.00
_cell.angle_beta   90.00
_cell.angle_gamma   90.00
#
_symmetry.space_group_name_H-M   'P 1'
#
loop_
_entity.id
_entity.type
_entity.pdbx_description
1 polymer ?
#
loop_
_entity_poly.entity_id
_entity_poly.type
_entity_poly.pdbx_seq_one_letter_code
_entity_poly.pdbx_strand_id
1 'polypeptide(L)'
;MAGISSKENQPEAERFGVKELLPAYLSPNLQLQELLTGVSIASDGSGYDPLTAKLMSVLSMSDQLEMFKSYIRKIKAAVGENKTEIILSISIFLVCSGSNDIANTYFSTPFRRANYDIPPYTDLINKLGWVNVESSDTIN
;
A
#
# COMPACT_ATOMS: atom_id res chain seq x y z
N MET A 1 -29.14 -26.22 18.99
CA MET A 1 -28.22 -26.95 18.08
C MET A 1 -27.32 -25.90 17.46
N ALA A 2 -26.09 -25.75 17.96
CA ALA A 2 -25.15 -24.75 17.47
C ALA A 2 -24.57 -25.26 16.14
N GLY A 3 -24.82 -24.53 15.06
CA GLY A 3 -24.24 -24.81 13.75
C GLY A 3 -22.74 -24.52 13.80
N ILE A 4 -21.93 -25.57 13.73
CA ILE A 4 -20.50 -25.47 13.47
C ILE A 4 -20.38 -25.09 11.99
N SER A 5 -20.23 -23.80 11.70
CA SER A 5 -19.82 -23.35 10.38
C SER A 5 -18.38 -23.84 10.14
N SER A 6 -18.20 -24.77 9.22
CA SER A 6 -16.89 -25.28 8.81
C SER A 6 -16.09 -24.14 8.21
N LYS A 7 -14.92 -23.85 8.79
CA LYS A 7 -13.98 -22.81 8.36
C LYS A 7 -13.46 -22.95 6.91
N GLU A 8 -13.92 -23.95 6.16
CA GLU A 8 -13.49 -24.24 4.79
C GLU A 8 -13.97 -23.23 3.74
N ASN A 9 -15.00 -22.43 4.02
CA ASN A 9 -15.55 -21.46 3.07
C ASN A 9 -15.38 -19.99 3.50
N GLN A 10 -14.52 -19.69 4.49
CA GLN A 10 -14.23 -18.30 4.86
C GLN A 10 -13.22 -17.68 3.89
N PRO A 11 -13.45 -16.45 3.40
CA PRO A 11 -12.45 -15.70 2.66
C PRO A 11 -11.11 -15.69 3.41
N GLU A 12 -10.01 -15.82 2.68
CA GLU A 12 -8.66 -15.95 3.26
C GLU A 12 -8.33 -14.79 4.20
N ALA A 13 -8.79 -13.58 3.89
CA ALA A 13 -8.65 -12.39 4.72
C ALA A 13 -9.36 -12.51 6.09
N GLU A 14 -10.56 -13.08 6.13
CA GLU A 14 -11.32 -13.24 7.38
C GLU A 14 -10.63 -14.19 8.36
N ARG A 15 -9.88 -15.17 7.84
CA ARG A 15 -9.08 -16.09 8.67
C ARG A 15 -8.00 -15.37 9.47
N PHE A 16 -7.57 -14.18 9.02
CA PHE A 16 -6.62 -13.31 9.71
C PHE A 16 -7.30 -12.16 10.47
N GLY A 17 -8.63 -12.16 10.57
CA GLY A 17 -9.39 -11.08 11.22
C GLY A 17 -9.42 -9.78 10.42
N VAL A 18 -9.08 -9.84 9.12
CA VAL A 18 -9.12 -8.68 8.20
C VAL A 18 -10.44 -8.71 7.44
N LYS A 19 -11.01 -7.53 7.17
CA LYS A 19 -12.22 -7.40 6.35
C LYS A 19 -12.00 -8.00 4.97
N GLU A 20 -13.03 -8.64 4.41
CA GLU A 20 -13.00 -9.16 3.04
C GLU A 20 -12.66 -8.05 2.03
N LEU A 21 -13.18 -6.83 2.26
CA LEU A 21 -12.90 -5.65 1.45
C LEU A 21 -12.38 -4.51 2.32
N LEU A 22 -11.22 -3.98 1.93
CA LEU A 22 -10.68 -2.75 2.49
C LEU A 22 -11.18 -1.56 1.67
N PRO A 23 -11.85 -0.57 2.27
CA PRO A 23 -12.28 0.61 1.53
C PRO A 23 -11.06 1.44 1.11
N ALA A 24 -11.18 2.14 -0.01
CA ALA A 24 -10.14 3.07 -0.47
C ALA A 24 -10.02 4.26 0.49
N TYR A 25 -8.79 4.63 0.84
CA TYR A 25 -8.49 5.73 1.76
C TYR A 25 -8.99 7.09 1.26
N LEU A 26 -9.10 7.26 -0.07
CA LEU A 26 -9.63 8.47 -0.71
C LEU A 26 -11.15 8.42 -0.98
N SER A 27 -11.85 7.40 -0.49
CA SER A 27 -13.30 7.33 -0.65
C SER A 27 -13.95 8.55 0.04
N PRO A 28 -14.83 9.30 -0.65
CA PRO A 28 -15.47 10.49 -0.08
C PRO A 28 -16.40 10.16 1.10
N ASN A 29 -16.85 8.90 1.18
CA ASN A 29 -17.76 8.41 2.22
C ASN A 29 -17.01 7.58 3.29
N LEU A 30 -15.68 7.68 3.36
CA LEU A 30 -14.88 6.91 4.30
C LEU A 30 -15.16 7.35 5.74
N GLN A 31 -15.67 6.42 6.54
CA GLN A 31 -15.96 6.66 7.95
C GLN A 31 -14.71 6.48 8.81
N LEU A 32 -14.67 7.16 9.95
CA LEU A 32 -13.54 7.09 10.87
C LEU A 32 -13.30 5.66 11.39
N GLN A 33 -14.38 4.91 11.63
CA GLN A 33 -14.37 3.53 12.11
C GLN A 33 -13.71 2.58 11.10
N GLU A 34 -13.82 2.88 9.81
CA GLU A 34 -13.13 2.12 8.76
C GLU A 34 -11.62 2.28 8.86
N LEU A 35 -11.11 3.44 9.30
CA LEU A 35 -9.68 3.64 9.49
C LEU A 35 -9.14 2.67 10.55
N LEU A 36 -9.89 2.48 11.63
CA LEU A 36 -9.49 1.62 12.77
C LEU A 36 -9.46 0.13 12.43
N THR A 37 -10.09 -0.27 11.32
CA THR A 37 -10.19 -1.66 10.86
C THR A 37 -9.45 -1.91 9.54
N GLY A 38 -8.73 -0.91 9.04
CA GLY A 38 -7.89 -1.00 7.84
C GLY A 38 -8.54 -0.44 6.58
N VAL A 39 -7.69 0.08 5.68
CA VAL A 39 -8.04 0.72 4.41
C VAL A 39 -6.99 0.37 3.34
N SER A 40 -7.35 0.51 2.06
CA SER A 40 -6.40 0.44 0.95
C SER A 40 -5.93 1.83 0.53
N ILE A 41 -4.62 2.03 0.44
CA ILE A 41 -3.98 3.27 -0.03
C ILE A 41 -3.43 3.10 -1.46
N ALA A 42 -3.55 1.90 -2.02
CA ALA A 42 -2.99 1.55 -3.32
C ALA A 42 -3.52 2.46 -4.44
N SER A 43 -2.61 2.86 -5.33
CA SER A 43 -2.95 3.53 -6.60
C SER A 43 -2.57 2.63 -7.75
N ASP A 44 -3.57 2.21 -8.53
CA ASP A 44 -3.33 1.45 -9.75
C ASP A 44 -2.48 2.25 -10.74
N GLY A 45 -1.66 1.55 -11.54
CA GLY A 45 -0.69 2.16 -12.46
C GLY A 45 0.56 2.75 -11.81
N SER A 46 0.66 2.78 -10.48
CA SER A 46 1.84 3.25 -9.76
C SER A 46 2.94 2.20 -9.68
N GLY A 47 4.18 2.64 -9.44
CA GLY A 47 5.37 1.80 -9.36
C GLY A 47 6.50 2.51 -8.60
N TYR A 48 7.63 1.84 -8.38
CA TYR A 48 8.76 2.42 -7.65
C TYR A 48 9.52 3.45 -8.47
N ASP A 49 9.48 3.36 -9.81
CA ASP A 49 10.00 4.39 -10.69
C ASP A 49 9.02 5.58 -10.74
N PRO A 50 9.40 6.79 -10.27
CA PRO A 50 8.49 7.95 -10.30
C PRO A 50 8.00 8.31 -11.70
N LEU A 51 8.74 7.91 -12.75
CA LEU A 51 8.31 8.09 -14.13
C LEU A 51 7.01 7.31 -14.42
N THR A 52 6.81 6.15 -13.81
CA THR A 52 5.64 5.29 -14.03
C THR A 52 4.35 6.00 -13.62
N ALA A 53 4.29 6.50 -12.38
CA ALA A 53 3.13 7.23 -11.90
C ALA A 53 2.88 8.51 -12.73
N LYS A 54 3.94 9.18 -13.18
CA LYS A 54 3.85 10.37 -14.05
C LYS A 54 3.24 10.03 -15.41
N LEU A 55 3.65 8.94 -16.04
CA LEU A 55 3.13 8.51 -17.34
C LEU A 55 1.66 8.09 -17.24
N MET A 56 1.28 7.43 -16.14
CA MET A 56 -0.09 6.99 -15.90
C MET A 56 -0.99 8.10 -15.33
N SER A 57 -0.43 9.25 -14.94
CA SER A 57 -1.14 10.35 -14.28
C SER A 57 -1.87 9.92 -13.00
N VAL A 58 -1.19 9.12 -12.17
CA VAL A 58 -1.72 8.56 -10.92
C VAL A 58 -0.84 8.93 -9.72
N LEU A 59 -1.26 8.55 -8.52
CA LEU A 59 -0.51 8.83 -7.29
C LEU A 59 0.80 8.03 -7.29
N SER A 60 1.90 8.71 -6.96
CA SER A 60 3.21 8.06 -6.83
C SER A 60 3.30 7.21 -5.57
N MET A 61 4.33 6.37 -5.47
CA MET A 61 4.62 5.65 -4.22
C MET A 61 4.91 6.61 -3.06
N SER A 62 5.49 7.77 -3.32
CA SER A 62 5.72 8.80 -2.29
C SER A 62 4.41 9.42 -1.81
N ASP A 63 3.47 9.69 -2.72
CA ASP A 63 2.13 10.19 -2.33
C ASP A 63 1.40 9.16 -1.46
N GLN A 64 1.46 7.88 -1.84
CA GLN A 64 0.89 6.78 -1.07
C GLN A 64 1.52 6.66 0.33
N LEU A 65 2.84 6.85 0.46
CA LEU A 65 3.52 6.86 1.76
C LEU A 65 3.09 8.05 2.63
N GLU A 66 2.94 9.25 2.05
CA GLU A 66 2.41 10.40 2.79
C GLU A 66 0.96 10.23 3.22
N MET A 67 0.14 9.58 2.39
CA MET A 67 -1.22 9.18 2.74
C MET A 67 -1.22 8.18 3.90
N PHE A 68 -0.29 7.22 3.92
CA PHE A 68 -0.12 6.28 5.03
C PHE A 68 0.27 6.99 6.34
N LYS A 69 1.22 7.93 6.30
CA LYS A 69 1.55 8.77 7.46
C LYS A 69 0.33 9.57 7.94
N SER A 70 -0.44 10.14 7.02
CA SER A 70 -1.68 10.86 7.33
C SER A 70 -2.74 9.95 7.95
N TYR A 71 -2.88 8.72 7.47
CA TYR A 71 -3.73 7.68 8.04
C TYR A 71 -3.37 7.41 9.51
N ILE A 72 -2.08 7.21 9.82
CA ILE A 72 -1.62 7.02 11.21
C ILE A 72 -1.99 8.24 12.08
N ARG A 73 -1.74 9.47 11.59
CA ARG A 73 -2.10 10.70 12.32
C ARG A 73 -3.61 10.77 12.61
N LYS A 74 -4.46 10.36 11.67
CA LYS A 74 -5.93 10.35 11.85
C LYS A 74 -6.37 9.33 12.91
N ILE A 75 -5.77 8.15 12.93
CA ILE A 75 -6.04 7.15 13.98
C ILE A 75 -5.58 7.67 15.34
N LYS A 76 -4.37 8.21 15.42
CA LYS A 76 -3.83 8.83 16.64
C LYS A 76 -4.73 9.92 17.20
N ALA A 77 -5.26 10.79 16.35
CA ALA A 77 -6.23 11.81 16.75
C ALA A 77 -7.56 11.23 17.26
N ALA A 78 -7.98 10.07 16.74
CA ALA A 78 -9.26 9.45 17.08
C ALA A 78 -9.22 8.60 18.36
N VAL A 79 -8.12 7.89 18.62
CA VAL A 79 -8.03 6.91 19.71
C VAL A 79 -6.91 7.17 20.72
N GLY A 80 -6.03 8.15 20.45
CA GLY A 80 -4.86 8.46 21.27
C GLY A 80 -3.66 7.55 21.00
N GLU A 81 -2.52 7.88 21.62
CA GLU A 81 -1.23 7.22 21.38
C GLU A 81 -1.26 5.72 21.64
N ASN A 82 -1.56 5.34 22.89
CA ASN A 82 -1.45 3.96 23.36
C ASN A 82 -2.33 3.00 22.53
N LYS A 83 -3.53 3.44 22.13
CA LYS A 83 -4.42 2.63 21.29
C LYS A 83 -3.93 2.54 19.85
N THR A 84 -3.30 3.59 19.33
CA THR A 84 -2.72 3.59 17.99
C THR A 84 -1.55 2.61 17.91
N GLU A 85 -0.65 2.61 18.89
CA GLU A 85 0.45 1.65 18.99
C GLU A 85 -0.07 0.20 19.01
N ILE A 86 -1.11 -0.08 19.80
CA ILE A 86 -1.74 -1.41 19.82
C ILE A 86 -2.27 -1.78 18.44
N ILE A 87 -3.05 -0.89 17.80
CA ILE A 87 -3.61 -1.13 16.46
C ILE A 87 -2.48 -1.44 15.46
N LEU A 88 -1.42 -0.63 15.43
CA LEU A 88 -0.30 -0.83 14.51
C LEU A 88 0.44 -2.13 14.80
N SER A 89 0.62 -2.51 16.06
CA SER A 89 1.34 -3.74 16.46
C SER A 89 0.64 -5.03 16.04
N ILE A 90 -0.69 -5.00 15.88
CA ILE A 90 -1.49 -6.15 15.44
C ILE A 90 -1.92 -6.06 13.97
N SER A 91 -1.59 -4.95 13.29
CA SER A 91 -1.95 -4.73 11.89
C SER A 91 -1.03 -5.48 10.94
N ILE A 92 -1.57 -5.83 9.77
CA ILE A 92 -0.80 -6.36 8.64
C ILE A 92 -0.67 -5.25 7.60
N PHE A 93 0.56 -5.01 7.14
CA PHE A 93 0.86 -4.08 6.05
C PHE A 93 1.27 -4.88 4.82
N LEU A 94 0.57 -4.67 3.70
CA LEU A 94 0.89 -5.29 2.42
C LEU A 94 1.27 -4.21 1.41
N VAL A 95 2.49 -4.33 0.86
CA VAL A 95 2.99 -3.47 -0.21
C VAL A 95 3.33 -4.36 -1.40
N CYS A 96 2.70 -4.10 -2.53
CA CYS A 96 2.97 -4.77 -3.79
C CYS A 96 3.10 -3.70 -4.87
N SER A 97 4.32 -3.50 -5.38
CA SER A 97 4.62 -2.47 -6.36
C SER A 97 5.76 -2.92 -7.28
N GLY A 98 5.94 -2.23 -8.40
CA GLY A 98 7.01 -2.49 -9.38
C GLY A 98 6.57 -3.21 -10.66
N SER A 99 5.42 -3.91 -10.66
CA SER A 99 4.91 -4.57 -11.88
C SER A 99 4.63 -3.56 -13.00
N ASN A 100 4.09 -2.38 -12.66
CA ASN A 100 3.81 -1.30 -13.60
C ASN A 100 5.08 -0.62 -14.12
N ASP A 101 6.18 -0.63 -13.38
CA ASP A 101 7.47 -0.13 -13.87
C ASP A 101 7.89 -0.94 -15.11
N ILE A 102 7.77 -2.27 -15.01
CA ILE A 102 8.04 -3.18 -16.13
C ILE A 102 6.99 -3.05 -17.24
N ALA A 103 5.70 -3.22 -16.91
CA ALA A 103 4.64 -3.27 -17.92
C ALA A 103 4.45 -1.94 -18.66
N ASN A 104 4.36 -0.83 -17.93
CA ASN A 104 3.99 0.47 -18.51
C ASN A 104 5.23 1.25 -18.94
N THR A 105 6.26 1.31 -18.10
CA THR A 105 7.40 2.22 -18.33
C THR A 105 8.49 1.57 -19.18
N TYR A 106 8.75 0.28 -18.99
CA TYR A 106 9.70 -0.45 -19.81
C TYR A 106 9.06 -0.99 -21.09
N PHE A 107 7.94 -1.72 -21.02
CA PHE A 107 7.39 -2.35 -22.21
C PHE A 107 6.47 -1.45 -23.05
N SER A 108 5.48 -0.78 -22.45
CA SER A 108 4.42 -0.10 -23.21
C SER A 108 4.83 1.28 -23.75
N THR A 109 5.54 2.09 -22.96
CA THR A 109 5.93 3.48 -23.32
C THR A 109 7.40 3.64 -23.75
N PRO A 110 8.10 2.54 -24.05
CA PRO A 110 9.56 2.27 -23.94
C PRO A 110 10.57 3.30 -23.38
N PHE A 111 10.18 4.29 -22.57
CA PHE A 111 11.08 5.37 -22.13
C PHE A 111 12.32 4.89 -21.37
N ARG A 112 12.22 3.77 -20.64
CA ARG A 112 13.36 3.18 -19.93
C ARG A 112 14.21 2.25 -20.78
N ARG A 113 13.70 1.71 -21.90
CA ARG A 113 14.50 0.84 -22.80
C ARG A 113 15.66 1.55 -23.46
N ALA A 114 15.53 2.87 -23.69
CA ALA A 114 16.62 3.66 -24.26
C ALA A 114 17.80 3.84 -23.29
N ASN A 115 17.58 3.63 -21.99
CA ASN A 115 18.54 3.89 -20.92
C ASN A 115 19.01 2.62 -20.21
N TYR A 116 18.23 1.54 -20.27
CA TYR A 116 18.47 0.30 -19.53
C TYR A 116 18.01 -0.91 -20.32
N ASP A 117 18.79 -2.00 -20.22
CA ASP A 117 18.27 -3.35 -20.36
C ASP A 117 17.52 -3.79 -19.08
N ILE A 118 16.84 -4.94 -19.10
CA ILE A 118 16.01 -5.40 -17.98
C ILE A 118 16.79 -5.53 -16.66
N PRO A 119 17.94 -6.22 -16.57
CA PRO A 119 18.63 -6.40 -15.29
C PRO A 119 18.99 -5.09 -14.56
N PRO A 120 19.68 -4.11 -15.20
CA PRO A 120 19.99 -2.86 -14.52
C PRO A 120 18.74 -2.00 -14.23
N TYR A 121 17.65 -2.16 -14.98
CA TYR A 121 16.39 -1.50 -14.64
C TYR A 121 15.74 -2.11 -13.39
N THR A 122 15.76 -3.43 -13.25
CA THR A 122 15.27 -4.09 -12.02
C THR A 122 16.13 -3.75 -10.81
N ASP A 123 17.45 -3.57 -10.97
CA ASP A 123 18.31 -3.09 -9.89
C ASP A 123 17.94 -1.67 -9.44
N LEU A 124 17.64 -0.78 -10.40
CA LEU A 124 17.15 0.57 -10.10
C LEU A 124 15.82 0.54 -9.34
N ILE A 125 14.83 -0.23 -9.82
CA ILE A 125 13.52 -0.39 -9.18
C ILE A 125 13.69 -0.91 -7.75
N ASN A 126 14.51 -1.94 -7.56
CA ASN A 126 14.81 -2.48 -6.24
C ASN A 126 15.38 -1.39 -5.32
N LYS A 127 16.42 -0.68 -5.78
CA LYS A 127 17.04 0.41 -5.00
C LYS A 127 16.03 1.48 -4.60
N LEU A 128 15.14 1.87 -5.51
CA LEU A 128 14.07 2.84 -5.22
C LEU A 128 13.06 2.30 -4.21
N GLY A 129 12.74 1.00 -4.27
CA GLY A 129 11.93 0.33 -3.26
C GLY A 129 12.58 0.37 -1.87
N TRP A 130 13.87 0.03 -1.76
CA TRP A 130 14.61 0.00 -0.50
C TRP A 130 14.78 1.37 0.15
N VAL A 131 15.09 2.42 -0.61
CA VAL A 131 15.26 3.80 -0.06
C VAL A 131 13.98 4.31 0.61
N ASN A 132 12.81 3.91 0.10
CA ASN A 132 11.53 4.30 0.70
C ASN A 132 11.29 3.62 2.07
N VAL A 133 11.91 2.46 2.33
CA VAL A 133 11.79 1.73 3.61
C VAL A 133 12.64 2.39 4.70
N GLU A 134 13.91 2.71 4.44
CA GLU A 134 14.81 3.30 5.45
C GLU A 134 14.40 4.73 5.87
N SER A 135 13.77 5.49 4.97
CA SER A 135 13.24 6.82 5.32
C SER A 135 12.09 6.78 6.34
N SER A 136 11.54 5.58 6.62
CA SER A 136 10.45 5.37 7.58
C SER A 136 10.91 4.99 8.99
N ASP A 137 12.20 4.83 9.24
CA ASP A 137 12.79 4.55 10.57
C ASP A 137 12.72 5.74 11.56
N THR A 138 11.86 6.73 11.30
CA THR A 138 11.58 7.86 12.20
C THR A 138 10.17 7.88 12.74
N ILE A 139 9.44 6.76 12.70
CA ILE A 139 8.22 6.60 13.52
C ILE A 139 8.65 6.19 14.93
N ASN A 140 9.22 7.16 15.68
CA ASN A 140 9.35 7.15 17.13
C ASN A 140 8.81 8.49 17.66
#